data_AF-D2B1M4-F1
#
_entry.id   AF-D2B1M4-F1
#
_cell.length_a   1.000
_cell.length_b   1.000
_cell.length_c   1.000
_cell.angle_alpha   90.00
_cell.angle_beta   90.00
_cell.angle_gamma   90.00
#
_symmetry.space_group_name_H-M   'P 1'
#
loop_
_entity.id
_entity.type
_entity.pdbx_description
1 polymer ?
#
loop_
_entity_poly.entity_id
_entity_poly.type
_entity_poly.pdbx_seq_one_letter_code
_entity_poly.pdbx_strand_id
1 'polypeptide(L)'
;MSEHERSRTMPAPPQTVFDQAGDLDGLDHWLPQDLHVRAEILPDVTVHEDSTGQDAHARLQTDPERLRIEWGTRDNGRYAGWLQVADSGDGTSEVTIHLSFFDDDHAPADDDIDRTLDESLRRLADQVRLRTT
;
A
#
# COMPACT_ATOMS: atom_id res chain seq x y z
N MET A 1 0.66 -18.02 8.57
CA MET A 1 -0.07 -17.15 7.64
C MET A 1 -0.63 -16.04 8.49
N SER A 2 -0.18 -14.82 8.25
CA SER A 2 -0.55 -13.64 9.02
C SER A 2 -1.21 -12.63 8.10
N GLU A 3 -2.31 -12.04 8.56
CA GLU A 3 -3.08 -11.04 7.84
C GLU A 3 -3.19 -9.79 8.69
N HIS A 4 -2.87 -8.64 8.10
CA HIS A 4 -2.83 -7.34 8.77
C HIS A 4 -3.69 -6.36 8.00
N GLU A 5 -4.55 -5.64 8.73
CA GLU A 5 -5.43 -4.65 8.15
C GLU A 5 -5.47 -3.40 9.02
N ARG A 6 -5.41 -2.24 8.35
CA ARG A 6 -5.62 -0.94 8.97
C ARG A 6 -6.46 -0.04 8.08
N SER A 7 -7.27 0.79 8.71
CA SER A 7 -8.09 1.79 8.03
C SER A 7 -7.86 3.19 8.60
N ARG A 8 -8.05 4.20 7.76
CA ARG A 8 -7.93 5.61 8.14
C ARG A 8 -8.83 6.49 7.28
N THR A 9 -9.47 7.45 7.94
CA THR A 9 -10.21 8.52 7.24
C THR A 9 -9.26 9.54 6.61
N MET A 10 -9.52 9.87 5.36
CA MET A 10 -8.79 10.81 4.53
C MET A 10 -9.62 12.08 4.30
N PRO A 11 -9.00 13.27 4.35
CA PRO A 11 -9.68 14.56 4.19
C PRO A 11 -9.82 14.95 2.71
N ALA A 12 -10.22 14.02 1.86
CA ALA A 12 -10.48 14.26 0.44
C ALA A 12 -11.48 13.24 -0.13
N PRO A 13 -12.10 13.52 -1.29
CA PRO A 13 -13.00 12.58 -1.95
C PRO A 13 -12.29 11.31 -2.45
N PRO A 14 -13.01 10.18 -2.61
CA PRO A 14 -12.39 8.87 -2.87
C PRO A 14 -11.52 8.82 -4.11
N GLN A 15 -11.95 9.50 -5.18
CA GLN A 15 -11.19 9.57 -6.44
C GLN A 15 -9.85 10.28 -6.26
N THR A 16 -9.83 11.41 -5.55
CA THR A 16 -8.60 12.17 -5.28
C THR A 16 -7.62 11.34 -4.45
N VAL A 17 -8.12 10.61 -3.47
CA VAL A 17 -7.29 9.73 -2.63
C VAL A 17 -6.75 8.55 -3.44
N PHE A 18 -7.58 7.94 -4.27
CA PHE A 18 -7.19 6.84 -5.16
C PHE A 18 -6.11 7.26 -6.17
N ASP A 19 -6.31 8.38 -6.86
CA ASP A 19 -5.34 8.93 -7.80
C ASP A 19 -4.01 9.22 -7.10
N GLN A 20 -4.06 9.68 -5.84
CA GLN A 20 -2.87 9.95 -5.04
C GLN A 20 -2.14 8.68 -4.59
N ALA A 21 -2.89 7.66 -4.18
CA ALA A 21 -2.35 6.40 -3.73
C ALA A 21 -1.75 5.57 -4.89
N GLY A 22 -2.32 5.70 -6.10
CA GLY A 22 -1.86 5.01 -7.30
C GLY A 22 -0.71 5.71 -8.05
N ASP A 23 -0.32 6.91 -7.62
CA ASP A 23 0.83 7.63 -8.16
C ASP A 23 2.12 6.88 -7.83
N LEU A 24 2.78 6.29 -8.85
CA LEU A 24 3.99 5.46 -8.69
C LEU A 24 5.15 6.22 -8.05
N ASP A 25 5.29 7.52 -8.35
CA ASP A 25 6.28 8.38 -7.70
C ASP A 25 5.93 8.66 -6.22
N GLY A 26 4.65 8.51 -5.86
CA GLY A 26 4.15 8.66 -4.49
C GLY A 26 4.16 7.36 -3.68
N LEU A 27 4.12 6.20 -4.32
CA LEU A 27 4.07 4.90 -3.65
C LEU A 27 5.28 4.68 -2.72
N ASP A 28 6.49 5.00 -3.15
CA ASP A 28 7.70 4.96 -2.31
C ASP A 28 7.60 5.85 -1.06
N HIS A 29 6.81 6.93 -1.13
CA HIS A 29 6.69 7.90 -0.05
C HIS A 29 5.76 7.48 1.09
N TRP A 30 4.72 6.69 0.77
CA TRP A 30 3.72 6.29 1.77
C TRP A 30 3.70 4.79 2.04
N LEU A 31 4.30 3.94 1.20
CA LEU A 31 4.40 2.51 1.50
C LEU A 31 5.25 2.24 2.76
N PRO A 32 5.04 1.08 3.41
CA PRO A 32 5.94 0.55 4.44
C PRO A 32 7.41 0.64 4.01
N GLN A 33 8.30 1.16 4.86
CA GLN A 33 9.72 1.33 4.50
C GLN A 33 10.43 0.00 4.28
N ASP A 34 9.94 -1.09 4.86
CA ASP A 34 10.41 -2.46 4.58
C ASP A 34 9.95 -2.99 3.20
N LEU A 35 9.16 -2.20 2.46
CA LEU A 35 8.52 -2.55 1.19
C LEU A 35 8.86 -1.51 0.11
N HIS A 36 10.07 -1.54 -0.45
CA HIS A 36 10.46 -0.57 -1.48
C HIS A 36 9.92 -0.98 -2.85
N VAL A 37 8.88 -0.32 -3.34
CA VAL A 37 8.40 -0.49 -4.72
C VAL A 37 9.30 0.30 -5.67
N ARG A 38 10.27 -0.38 -6.29
CA ARG A 38 11.06 0.13 -7.42
C ARG A 38 10.32 -0.14 -8.72
N ALA A 39 9.90 0.91 -9.42
CA ALA A 39 9.38 0.78 -10.77
C ALA A 39 10.50 0.35 -11.73
N GLU A 40 10.54 -0.93 -12.08
CA GLU A 40 11.17 -1.37 -13.32
C GLU A 40 10.10 -1.34 -14.43
N ILE A 41 10.54 -1.26 -15.69
CA ILE A 41 9.70 -0.95 -16.86
C ILE A 41 8.34 -1.65 -16.78
N LEU A 42 7.26 -0.86 -16.71
CA LEU A 42 5.88 -1.31 -16.52
C LEU A 42 5.56 -2.59 -17.34
N PRO A 43 4.88 -3.60 -16.77
CA PRO A 43 4.19 -3.62 -15.46
C PRO A 43 4.91 -4.44 -14.38
N ASP A 44 6.24 -4.54 -14.44
CA ASP A 44 7.03 -5.30 -13.48
C ASP A 44 7.65 -4.35 -12.46
N VAL A 45 6.97 -4.19 -11.31
CA VAL A 45 7.53 -3.49 -10.15
C VAL A 45 8.49 -4.44 -9.45
N THR A 46 9.49 -3.94 -8.74
CA THR A 46 10.37 -4.75 -7.89
C THR A 46 10.18 -4.30 -6.45
N VAL A 47 9.78 -5.19 -5.54
CA VAL A 47 9.75 -4.90 -4.12
C VAL A 47 11.07 -5.31 -3.50
N HIS A 48 11.80 -4.36 -2.93
CA HIS A 48 12.96 -4.64 -2.11
C HIS A 48 12.48 -4.90 -0.68
N GLU A 49 12.74 -6.10 -0.19
CA GLU A 49 12.54 -6.45 1.21
C GLU A 49 13.83 -6.16 1.97
N ASP A 50 13.84 -5.13 2.83
CA ASP A 50 15.04 -4.71 3.58
C ASP A 50 15.54 -5.78 4.56
N SER A 51 14.68 -6.72 4.96
CA SER A 51 15.05 -7.82 5.87
C SER A 51 15.92 -8.90 5.19
N THR A 52 15.80 -9.06 3.87
CA THR A 52 16.56 -10.07 3.09
C THR A 52 17.50 -9.47 2.04
N GLY A 53 17.32 -8.19 1.69
CA GLY A 53 18.08 -7.50 0.64
C GLY A 53 17.78 -8.05 -0.76
N GLN A 54 16.63 -8.70 -0.95
CA GLN A 54 16.24 -9.31 -2.22
C GLN A 54 15.21 -8.45 -2.97
N ASP A 55 15.52 -8.19 -4.24
CA ASP A 55 14.62 -7.61 -5.22
C ASP A 55 13.65 -8.70 -5.72
N ALA A 56 12.34 -8.55 -5.47
CA ALA A 56 11.30 -9.48 -5.95
C ALA A 56 10.34 -8.80 -6.93
N HIS A 57 10.08 -9.40 -8.10
CA HIS A 57 9.13 -8.83 -9.05
C HIS A 57 7.71 -8.83 -8.46
N ALA A 58 7.10 -7.65 -8.32
CA ALA A 58 5.75 -7.39 -7.88
C ALA A 58 4.86 -6.96 -9.04
N ARG A 59 3.61 -7.45 -9.05
CA ARG A 59 2.56 -6.90 -9.91
C ARG A 59 1.92 -5.74 -9.17
N LEU A 60 1.68 -4.62 -9.85
CA LEU A 60 0.74 -3.60 -9.41
C LEU A 60 -0.49 -3.66 -10.33
N GLN A 61 -1.67 -3.81 -9.75
CA GLN A 61 -2.93 -3.77 -10.46
C GLN A 61 -3.81 -2.68 -9.86
N THR A 62 -4.28 -1.76 -10.69
CA THR A 62 -5.21 -0.70 -10.29
C THR A 62 -6.57 -0.96 -10.93
N ASP A 63 -7.62 -0.94 -10.13
CA ASP A 63 -9.02 -1.02 -10.54
C ASP A 63 -9.72 0.31 -10.15
N PRO A 64 -9.80 1.28 -11.08
CA PRO A 64 -10.43 2.57 -10.83
C PRO A 64 -11.94 2.47 -10.60
N GLU A 65 -12.61 1.43 -11.11
CA GLU A 65 -14.06 1.25 -10.90
C GLU A 65 -14.36 0.86 -9.45
N ARG A 66 -13.45 0.09 -8.84
CA ARG A 66 -13.55 -0.34 -7.43
C ARG A 66 -12.73 0.51 -6.46
N LEU A 67 -12.01 1.52 -6.97
CA LEU A 67 -11.04 2.32 -6.24
C LEU A 67 -10.07 1.45 -5.42
N ARG A 68 -9.55 0.42 -6.08
CA ARG A 68 -8.71 -0.62 -5.46
C ARG A 68 -7.36 -0.71 -6.16
N ILE A 69 -6.32 -0.79 -5.35
CA ILE A 69 -4.94 -1.00 -5.79
C ILE A 69 -4.48 -2.30 -5.16
N GLU A 70 -3.92 -3.21 -5.94
CA GLU A 70 -3.44 -4.50 -5.48
C GLU A 70 -1.99 -4.66 -5.86
N TRP A 71 -1.21 -5.22 -4.96
CA TRP A 71 0.19 -5.57 -5.21
C TRP A 71 0.55 -6.91 -4.61
N GLY A 72 1.61 -7.52 -5.09
CA GLY A 72 2.12 -8.77 -4.52
C GLY A 72 3.26 -9.38 -5.32
N THR A 73 4.09 -10.18 -4.64
CA THR A 73 5.25 -10.84 -5.26
C THR A 73 4.80 -11.95 -6.21
N ARG A 74 5.24 -11.87 -7.48
CA ARG A 74 4.95 -12.87 -8.51
C ARG A 74 5.70 -14.17 -8.28
N ASP A 75 6.98 -14.07 -7.93
CA ASP A 75 7.90 -15.21 -8.06
C ASP A 75 7.85 -16.16 -6.87
N ASN A 76 7.65 -15.63 -5.65
CA ASN A 76 7.66 -16.46 -4.45
C ASN A 76 6.31 -16.48 -3.70
N GLY A 77 5.34 -15.64 -4.08
CA GLY A 77 4.01 -15.60 -3.44
C GLY A 77 4.04 -15.40 -1.93
N ARG A 78 5.12 -14.79 -1.40
CA ARG A 78 5.36 -14.69 0.05
C ARG A 78 4.42 -13.71 0.72
N TYR A 79 4.01 -12.68 0.00
CA TYR A 79 2.98 -11.77 0.46
C TYR A 79 2.19 -11.16 -0.70
N ALA A 80 1.00 -10.69 -0.37
CA ALA A 80 0.14 -9.88 -1.21
C ALA A 80 -0.45 -8.73 -0.38
N GLY A 81 -0.77 -7.62 -1.04
CA GLY A 81 -1.35 -6.45 -0.41
C GLY A 81 -2.39 -5.80 -1.28
N TRP A 82 -3.31 -5.08 -0.66
CA TRP A 82 -4.24 -4.22 -1.36
C TRP A 82 -4.57 -2.98 -0.55
N LEU A 83 -4.93 -1.92 -1.28
CA LEU A 83 -5.49 -0.69 -0.75
C LEU A 83 -6.86 -0.48 -1.40
N GLN A 84 -7.85 -0.17 -0.59
CA GLN A 84 -9.19 0.18 -1.04
C GLN A 84 -9.58 1.54 -0.51
N VAL A 85 -10.16 2.36 -1.38
CA VAL A 85 -10.75 3.64 -1.00
C VAL A 85 -12.27 3.54 -1.10
N ALA A 86 -12.95 3.90 -0.02
CA ALA A 86 -14.40 3.97 0.07
C ALA A 86 -14.84 5.40 0.40
N ASP A 87 -16.04 5.77 -0.05
CA ASP A 87 -16.68 7.02 0.37
C ASP A 87 -17.10 6.90 1.85
N SER A 88 -16.66 7.85 2.67
CA SER A 88 -17.07 7.93 4.09
C SER A 88 -18.06 9.06 4.36
N GLY A 89 -18.57 9.73 3.32
CA GLY A 89 -19.45 10.88 3.41
C GLY A 89 -18.72 12.22 3.62
N ASP A 90 -19.46 13.31 3.48
CA ASP A 90 -19.01 14.69 3.75
C ASP A 90 -17.73 15.13 2.99
N GLY A 91 -17.50 14.57 1.79
CA GLY A 91 -16.31 14.85 0.99
C GLY A 91 -15.02 14.24 1.56
N THR A 92 -15.16 13.27 2.47
CA THR A 92 -14.07 12.46 3.04
C THR A 92 -14.11 11.04 2.51
N SER A 93 -13.02 10.31 2.69
CA SER A 93 -12.92 8.90 2.28
C SER A 93 -12.38 8.04 3.40
N GLU A 94 -12.73 6.77 3.42
CA GLU A 94 -12.05 5.76 4.23
C GLU A 94 -11.08 4.99 3.34
N VAL A 95 -9.82 4.92 3.76
CA VAL A 95 -8.81 4.08 3.11
C VAL A 95 -8.51 2.90 4.00
N THR A 96 -8.58 1.71 3.43
CA THR A 96 -8.18 0.46 4.07
C THR A 96 -6.98 -0.11 3.34
N ILE A 97 -5.93 -0.46 4.07
CA ILE A 97 -4.80 -1.23 3.58
C ILE A 97 -4.79 -2.59 4.24
N HIS A 98 -4.51 -3.61 3.45
CA HIS A 98 -4.42 -4.99 3.90
C HIS A 98 -3.16 -5.63 3.36
N LEU A 99 -2.47 -6.41 4.19
CA LEU A 99 -1.32 -7.22 3.84
C LEU A 99 -1.53 -8.65 4.33
N SER A 100 -1.27 -9.62 3.46
CA SER A 100 -1.31 -11.04 3.78
C SER A 100 0.06 -11.64 3.53
N PHE A 101 0.63 -12.29 4.54
CA PHE A 101 1.89 -13.02 4.48
C PHE A 101 1.61 -14.53 4.48
N PHE A 102 2.08 -15.21 3.44
CA PHE A 102 1.85 -16.62 3.20
C PHE A 102 2.99 -17.52 3.71
N ASP A 103 4.11 -16.93 4.14
CA ASP A 103 5.30 -17.62 4.68
C ASP A 103 5.68 -17.05 6.06
N ASP A 104 5.57 -17.87 7.11
CA ASP A 104 5.81 -17.46 8.52
C ASP A 104 7.31 -17.34 8.85
N ASP A 105 8.22 -17.93 8.05
CA ASP A 105 9.67 -17.88 8.32
C ASP A 105 10.28 -16.48 8.04
N HIS A 106 9.53 -15.60 7.35
CA HIS A 106 9.99 -14.26 6.94
C HIS A 106 9.01 -13.15 7.37
N ALA A 107 7.94 -13.47 8.09
CA ALA A 107 7.01 -12.46 8.59
C ALA A 107 7.70 -11.60 9.67
N PRO A 108 7.72 -10.26 9.53
CA PRO A 108 8.08 -9.37 10.63
C PRO A 108 7.15 -9.62 11.83
N ALA A 109 7.53 -9.14 13.03
CA ALA A 109 6.63 -9.24 14.18
C ALA A 109 5.32 -8.49 13.91
N ASP A 110 4.18 -9.10 14.25
CA ASP A 110 2.84 -8.56 13.97
C ASP A 110 2.65 -7.08 14.42
N ASP A 111 3.16 -6.73 15.60
CA ASP A 111 3.11 -5.35 16.14
C ASP A 111 3.90 -4.34 15.31
N ASP A 112 4.98 -4.78 14.64
CA ASP A 112 5.80 -3.93 13.78
C ASP A 112 5.11 -3.67 12.44
N ILE A 113 4.37 -4.66 11.91
CA ILE A 113 3.60 -4.54 10.66
C ILE A 113 2.43 -3.58 10.86
N ASP A 114 1.66 -3.77 11.93
CA ASP A 114 0.50 -2.93 12.24
C ASP A 114 0.88 -1.46 12.42
N ARG A 115 1.97 -1.19 13.15
CA ARG A 115 2.52 0.16 13.31
C ARG A 115 2.97 0.75 11.99
N THR A 116 3.61 -0.05 11.15
CA THR A 116 4.07 0.39 9.84
C THR A 116 2.92 0.71 8.89
N LEU A 117 1.83 -0.06 8.92
CA LEU A 117 0.60 0.24 8.20
C LEU A 117 -0.05 1.55 8.67
N ASP A 118 -0.11 1.77 9.98
CA ASP A 118 -0.64 3.01 10.56
C ASP A 118 0.20 4.24 10.14
N GLU A 119 1.53 4.11 10.13
CA GLU A 119 2.42 5.15 9.63
C GLU A 119 2.25 5.41 8.13
N SER A 120 2.07 4.36 7.35
CA SER A 120 1.85 4.42 5.90
C SER A 120 0.58 5.21 5.56
N LEU A 121 -0.53 4.86 6.22
CA LEU A 121 -1.81 5.59 6.09
C LEU A 121 -1.68 7.04 6.56
N ARG A 122 -0.86 7.31 7.58
CA ARG A 122 -0.60 8.68 8.04
C ARG A 122 0.13 9.50 6.99
N ARG A 123 1.19 8.96 6.37
CA ARG A 123 1.93 9.63 5.29
C ARG A 123 1.03 9.91 4.09
N LEU A 124 0.19 8.94 3.70
CA LEU A 124 -0.79 9.14 2.63
C LEU A 124 -1.79 10.26 2.96
N ALA A 125 -2.29 10.31 4.19
CA ALA A 125 -3.18 11.38 4.64
C ALA A 125 -2.53 12.77 4.57
N ASP A 126 -1.25 12.87 4.97
CA ASP A 126 -0.49 14.12 4.92
C ASP A 126 -0.23 14.56 3.46
N GLN A 127 0.08 13.62 2.56
CA GLN A 127 0.26 13.86 1.13
C GLN A 127 -1.03 14.34 0.45
N VAL A 128 -2.16 13.70 0.76
CA VAL A 128 -3.48 14.12 0.29
C VAL A 128 -3.80 15.55 0.73
N ARG A 129 -3.53 15.91 1.99
CA ARG A 129 -3.72 17.29 2.50
C ARG A 129 -2.89 18.31 1.74
N LEU A 130 -1.63 18.00 1.45
CA LEU A 130 -0.71 18.92 0.76
C LEU A 130 -1.15 19.23 -0.68
N ARG A 131 -1.83 18.31 -1.36
CA ARG A 131 -2.34 18.52 -2.74
C ARG A 131 -3.75 19.12 -2.80
N THR A 132 -4.50 19.13 -1.70
CA THR A 132 -5.85 19.73 -1.62
C THR A 132 -5.86 21.17 -1.08
N THR A 133 -4.71 21.72 -0.70
CA THR A 133 -4.55 23.12 -0.22
C THR A 133 -4.24 24.06 -1.38
#